data_AF-M7NRK8-F1
#
_entry.id   AF-M7NRK8-F1
#
_cell.length_a   1.000
_cell.length_b   1.000
_cell.length_c   1.000
_cell.angle_alpha   90.00
_cell.angle_beta   90.00
_cell.angle_gamma   90.00
#
_symmetry.space_group_name_H-M   'P 1'
#
loop_
_entity.id
_entity.type
_entity.pdbx_description
1 polymer ?
#
loop_
_entity_poly.entity_id
_entity_poly.type
_entity_poly.pdbx_seq_one_letter_code
_entity_poly.pdbx_strand_id
1 'polypeptide(L)'
;MHESLKKRPIRYLTEAERSRLEEFIENIHYSTRYSDDTHEYRHVILPKPMLKAIPKDYFNQETGTLKILHEEEWRGLGITQSLGWQHYEIHVPEPHILLFKRKYDQQGKHAQQVT
;
A
#
# COMPACT_ATOMS: atom_id res chain seq x y z
N MET A 1 -4.71 -11.89 -3.63
CA MET A 1 -5.56 -10.78 -4.11
C MET A 1 -6.85 -10.76 -3.30
N HIS A 2 -7.15 -9.63 -2.66
CA HIS A 2 -8.32 -9.45 -1.79
C HIS A 2 -9.63 -9.55 -2.59
N GLU A 3 -10.70 -10.10 -2.00
CA GLU A 3 -11.95 -10.39 -2.74
C GLU A 3 -12.60 -9.13 -3.33
N SER A 4 -12.57 -8.03 -2.57
CA SER A 4 -13.08 -6.73 -3.03
C SER A 4 -12.36 -6.15 -4.25
N LEU A 5 -11.14 -6.61 -4.56
CA LEU A 5 -10.40 -6.17 -5.74
C LEU A 5 -10.79 -6.94 -7.01
N LYS A 6 -11.34 -8.16 -6.90
CA LYS A 6 -11.57 -9.03 -8.07
C LYS A 6 -12.55 -8.45 -9.09
N LYS A 7 -13.48 -7.60 -8.64
CA LYS A 7 -14.54 -7.00 -9.48
C LYS A 7 -14.40 -5.49 -9.66
N ARG A 8 -13.42 -4.87 -8.99
CA ARG A 8 -13.28 -3.42 -8.97
C ARG A 8 -12.32 -2.99 -10.09
N PRO A 9 -12.73 -2.08 -10.99
CA PRO A 9 -11.79 -1.53 -11.96
C PRO A 9 -10.72 -0.70 -11.25
N ILE A 10 -9.53 -0.68 -11.84
CA ILE A 10 -8.41 0.15 -11.39
C ILE A 10 -8.73 1.61 -11.65
N ARG A 11 -8.63 2.44 -10.62
CA ARG A 11 -8.84 3.89 -10.71
C ARG A 11 -7.46 4.57 -10.79
N TYR A 12 -7.10 5.08 -11.95
CA TYR A 12 -5.84 5.83 -12.10
C TYR A 12 -5.99 7.29 -11.65
N LEU A 13 -4.94 7.85 -11.05
CA LEU A 13 -4.87 9.30 -10.83
C LEU A 13 -4.70 10.06 -12.14
N THR A 14 -5.43 11.15 -12.28
CA THR A 14 -5.17 12.19 -13.28
C THR A 14 -3.86 12.91 -12.97
N GLU A 15 -3.28 13.61 -13.94
CA GLU A 15 -2.04 14.38 -13.76
C GLU A 15 -2.17 15.43 -12.65
N ALA A 16 -3.28 16.16 -12.62
CA ALA A 16 -3.56 17.17 -11.60
C ALA A 16 -3.74 16.59 -10.19
N GLU A 17 -4.19 15.33 -10.07
CA GLU A 17 -4.26 14.64 -8.77
C GLU A 17 -2.89 14.13 -8.35
N ARG A 18 -2.08 13.61 -9.27
CA ARG A 18 -0.69 13.19 -8.99
C ARG A 18 0.16 14.35 -8.51
N SER A 19 0.10 15.49 -9.20
CA SER A 19 0.87 16.69 -8.85
C SER A 19 0.56 17.19 -7.43
N ARG A 20 -0.70 17.10 -6.99
CA ARG A 20 -1.11 17.44 -5.62
C ARG A 20 -0.54 16.51 -4.53
N LEU A 21 -0.04 15.34 -4.91
CA LEU A 21 0.55 14.39 -3.97
C LEU A 21 2.07 14.52 -3.87
N GLU A 22 2.73 15.17 -4.84
CA GLU A 22 4.19 15.20 -4.96
C GLU A 22 4.90 15.71 -3.71
N GLU A 23 4.37 16.77 -3.07
CA GLU A 23 4.94 17.35 -1.86
C GLU A 23 4.98 16.38 -0.65
N PHE A 24 4.16 15.32 -0.66
CA PHE A 24 4.07 14.37 0.44
C PHE A 24 4.93 13.13 0.25
N ILE A 25 5.39 12.84 -0.98
CA ILE A 25 6.01 11.55 -1.34
C ILE A 25 7.27 11.29 -0.51
N GLU A 26 8.11 12.30 -0.32
CA GLU A 26 9.35 12.18 0.45
C GLU A 26 9.13 11.89 1.94
N ASN A 27 7.93 12.21 2.45
CA ASN A 27 7.56 12.02 3.84
C ASN A 27 6.81 10.70 4.10
N ILE A 28 6.64 9.85 3.09
CA ILE A 28 6.06 8.51 3.25
C ILE A 28 7.04 7.63 4.02
N HIS A 29 6.60 7.08 5.15
CA HIS A 29 7.43 6.24 6.00
C HIS A 29 7.18 4.75 5.75
N TYR A 30 8.25 3.97 5.70
CA TYR A 30 8.22 2.51 5.48
C TYR A 30 8.79 1.80 6.70
N SER A 31 7.97 1.03 7.40
CA SER A 31 8.42 0.21 8.53
C SER A 31 9.43 -0.87 8.14
N THR A 32 10.14 -1.42 9.11
CA THR A 32 10.92 -2.65 8.90
C THR A 32 10.03 -3.81 8.46
N ARG A 33 10.60 -4.74 7.69
CA ARG A 33 9.88 -5.94 7.25
C ARG A 33 9.86 -6.98 8.39
N TYR A 34 8.75 -7.67 8.54
CA TYR A 34 8.56 -8.77 9.48
C TYR A 34 7.84 -9.92 8.77
N SER A 35 7.90 -11.14 9.30
CA SER A 35 7.43 -12.31 8.56
C SER A 35 6.88 -13.42 9.45
N ASP A 36 6.01 -14.23 8.86
CA ASP A 36 5.68 -15.58 9.35
C ASP A 36 6.28 -16.65 8.40
N ASP A 37 5.81 -17.89 8.46
CA ASP A 37 6.31 -18.99 7.62
C ASP A 37 5.96 -18.87 6.12
N THR A 38 4.99 -18.02 5.79
CA THR A 38 4.31 -17.98 4.48
C THR A 38 4.38 -16.62 3.79
N HIS A 39 4.45 -15.54 4.55
CA HIS A 39 4.41 -14.18 4.06
C HIS A 39 5.42 -13.28 4.76
N GLU A 40 5.84 -12.25 4.02
CA GLU A 40 6.52 -11.08 4.54
C GLU A 40 5.52 -9.92 4.59
N TYR A 41 5.62 -9.09 5.62
CA TYR A 41 4.73 -8.00 5.96
C TYR A 41 5.51 -6.72 6.15
N ARG A 42 4.84 -5.60 5.87
CA ARG A 42 5.23 -4.27 6.33
C ARG A 42 4.01 -3.38 6.36
N HIS A 43 4.11 -2.28 7.10
CA HIS A 43 3.19 -1.17 6.95
C HIS A 43 3.87 0.07 6.35
N VAL A 44 3.09 0.86 5.64
CA VAL A 44 3.47 2.17 5.11
C VAL A 44 2.63 3.23 5.80
N ILE A 45 3.26 4.28 6.28
CA ILE A 45 2.61 5.39 6.97
C ILE A 45 2.64 6.60 6.03
N LEU A 46 1.45 7.04 5.62
CA LEU A 46 1.28 8.27 4.86
C LEU A 46 1.31 9.49 5.79
N PRO A 47 1.85 10.64 5.35
CA PRO A 47 1.69 11.89 6.07
C PRO A 47 0.20 12.20 6.25
N LYS A 48 -0.25 12.52 7.48
CA LYS A 48 -1.67 12.84 7.75
C LYS A 48 -2.24 13.92 6.83
N PRO A 49 -1.51 15.00 6.46
CA PRO A 49 -2.01 15.99 5.49
C PRO A 49 -2.28 15.41 4.11
N MET A 50 -1.50 14.40 3.68
CA MET A 50 -1.66 13.73 2.38
C MET A 50 -3.05 13.10 2.25
N LEU A 51 -3.63 12.57 3.32
CA LEU A 51 -4.98 11.99 3.30
C LEU A 51 -6.04 12.97 2.78
N LYS A 52 -5.85 14.28 2.98
CA LYS A 52 -6.77 15.32 2.49
C LYS A 52 -6.59 15.61 0.99
N ALA A 53 -5.42 15.31 0.44
CA ALA A 53 -5.10 15.50 -0.97
C ALA A 53 -5.48 14.28 -1.83
N ILE A 54 -5.59 13.09 -1.23
CA ILE A 54 -6.02 11.87 -1.92
C ILE A 54 -7.48 12.04 -2.40
N PRO A 55 -7.80 11.64 -3.65
CA PRO A 55 -9.17 11.73 -4.15
C PRO A 55 -10.18 10.95 -3.31
N LYS A 56 -11.36 11.53 -3.12
CA LYS A 56 -12.41 10.99 -2.24
C LYS A 56 -12.88 9.59 -2.63
N ASP A 57 -12.79 9.22 -3.90
CA ASP A 57 -13.18 7.91 -4.41
C ASP A 57 -12.18 6.79 -4.08
N TYR A 58 -11.00 7.10 -3.57
CA TYR A 58 -10.10 6.13 -2.92
C TYR A 58 -10.56 5.76 -1.51
N PHE A 59 -11.45 6.54 -0.90
CA PHE A 59 -11.94 6.29 0.46
C PHE A 59 -13.25 5.51 0.44
N ASN A 60 -13.42 4.66 1.46
CA ASN A 60 -14.72 4.13 1.84
C ASN A 60 -15.46 5.21 2.63
N GLN A 61 -16.61 5.65 2.12
CA GLN A 61 -17.37 6.77 2.68
C GLN A 61 -17.98 6.48 4.07
N GLU A 62 -18.22 5.21 4.39
CA GLU A 62 -18.82 4.80 5.66
C GLU A 62 -17.78 4.80 6.78
N THR A 63 -16.56 4.34 6.47
CA THR A 63 -15.48 4.18 7.46
C THR A 63 -14.51 5.36 7.52
N GLY A 64 -14.48 6.21 6.48
CA GLY A 64 -13.50 7.29 6.35
C GLY A 64 -12.07 6.82 6.10
N THR A 65 -11.88 5.53 5.81
CA THR A 65 -10.57 4.91 5.54
C THR A 65 -10.33 4.75 4.04
N LEU A 66 -9.08 4.56 3.63
CA LEU A 66 -8.77 4.15 2.26
C LEU A 66 -9.35 2.78 1.98
N LYS A 67 -9.88 2.58 0.78
CA LYS A 67 -10.23 1.25 0.26
C LYS A 67 -8.96 0.41 0.14
N ILE A 68 -9.11 -0.90 0.05
CA ILE A 68 -8.04 -1.77 -0.44
C ILE A 68 -7.69 -1.32 -1.87
N LEU A 69 -6.40 -1.13 -2.14
CA LEU A 69 -5.87 -0.55 -3.38
C LEU A 69 -5.17 -1.60 -4.24
N HIS A 70 -5.37 -1.52 -5.56
CA HIS A 70 -4.56 -2.24 -6.54
C HIS A 70 -3.11 -1.73 -6.56
N GLU A 71 -2.20 -2.50 -7.16
CA GLU A 71 -0.79 -2.13 -7.27
C GLU A 71 -0.59 -0.79 -7.96
N GLU A 72 -1.30 -0.59 -9.06
CA GLU A 72 -1.29 0.62 -9.86
C GLU A 72 -1.82 1.83 -9.07
N GLU A 73 -2.77 1.61 -8.17
CA GLU A 73 -3.39 2.66 -7.37
C GLU A 73 -2.47 3.13 -6.25
N TRP A 74 -1.93 2.21 -5.46
CA TRP A 74 -1.02 2.59 -4.37
C TRP A 74 0.32 3.09 -4.91
N ARG A 75 0.81 2.58 -6.04
CA ARG A 75 1.97 3.17 -6.74
C ARG A 75 1.67 4.57 -7.25
N GLY A 76 0.45 4.81 -7.73
CA GLY A 76 0.00 6.14 -8.13
C GLY A 76 0.06 7.17 -6.99
N LEU A 77 -0.18 6.75 -5.75
CA LEU A 77 -0.05 7.60 -4.57
C LEU A 77 1.43 7.95 -4.23
N GLY A 78 2.42 7.43 -4.96
CA GLY A 78 3.84 7.65 -4.68
C GLY A 78 4.46 6.64 -3.71
N ILE A 79 3.71 5.62 -3.28
CA ILE A 79 4.27 4.52 -2.49
C ILE A 79 5.20 3.69 -3.39
N THR A 80 6.46 3.57 -2.99
CA THR A 80 7.49 2.85 -3.73
C THR A 80 8.01 1.66 -2.91
N GLN A 81 7.86 0.47 -3.47
CA GLN A 81 8.37 -0.78 -2.91
C GLN A 81 8.64 -1.78 -4.03
N SER A 82 9.42 -2.82 -3.72
CA SER A 82 9.73 -3.91 -4.64
C SER A 82 8.47 -4.63 -5.15
N LEU A 83 8.62 -5.54 -6.10
CA LEU A 83 7.49 -6.31 -6.63
C LEU A 83 6.86 -7.25 -5.60
N GLY A 84 5.58 -7.59 -5.83
CA GLY A 84 4.85 -8.64 -5.12
C GLY A 84 4.07 -8.21 -3.88
N TRP A 85 4.20 -6.95 -3.43
CA TRP A 85 3.46 -6.43 -2.28
C TRP A 85 1.97 -6.19 -2.60
N GLN A 86 1.10 -6.66 -1.70
CA GLN A 86 -0.35 -6.51 -1.79
C GLN A 86 -0.86 -5.71 -0.59
N HIS A 87 -1.58 -4.62 -0.83
CA HIS A 87 -2.39 -3.96 0.20
C HIS A 87 -3.50 -4.93 0.61
N TYR A 88 -3.48 -5.45 1.83
CA TYR A 88 -4.32 -6.59 2.19
C TYR A 88 -5.37 -6.31 3.26
N GLU A 89 -5.21 -5.27 4.06
CA GLU A 89 -6.11 -4.97 5.17
C GLU A 89 -6.10 -3.47 5.50
N ILE A 90 -7.23 -3.00 6.02
CA ILE A 90 -7.45 -1.62 6.44
C ILE A 90 -7.35 -1.54 7.96
N HIS A 91 -6.47 -0.67 8.45
CA HIS A 91 -6.35 -0.37 9.87
C HIS A 91 -7.22 0.84 10.23
N VAL A 92 -8.45 0.60 10.66
CA VAL A 92 -9.47 1.66 10.91
C VAL A 92 -9.02 2.71 11.94
N PRO A 93 -8.38 2.36 13.08
CA PRO A 93 -7.96 3.36 14.06
C PRO A 93 -6.98 4.40 13.51
N GLU A 94 -6.15 4.02 12.53
CA GLU A 94 -5.12 4.89 11.97
C GLU A 94 -5.17 4.82 10.43
N PRO A 95 -6.06 5.60 9.78
CA PRO A 95 -6.34 5.49 8.33
C PRO A 95 -5.16 5.90 7.42
N HIS A 96 -4.09 6.42 8.02
CA HIS A 96 -2.85 6.78 7.35
C HIS A 96 -1.85 5.61 7.31
N ILE A 97 -2.16 4.49 7.96
CA ILE A 97 -1.34 3.28 7.96
C ILE A 97 -1.94 2.27 6.96
N LEU A 98 -1.17 1.89 5.95
CA LEU A 98 -1.54 0.89 4.96
C LEU A 98 -0.75 -0.40 5.21
N LEU A 99 -1.45 -1.53 5.25
CA LEU A 99 -0.87 -2.84 5.56
C LEU A 99 -0.58 -3.62 4.27
N PHE A 100 0.68 -4.00 4.10
CA PHE A 100 1.14 -4.74 2.93
C PHE A 100 1.66 -6.13 3.31
N LYS A 101 1.38 -7.11 2.45
CA LYS A 101 1.97 -8.45 2.53
C LYS A 101 2.40 -8.95 1.16
N ARG A 102 3.43 -9.80 1.12
CA ARG A 102 3.80 -10.57 -0.07
C ARG A 102 4.11 -12.00 0.32
N LYS A 103 3.84 -12.94 -0.58
CA LYS A 103 4.29 -14.33 -0.38
C LYS A 103 5.81 -14.39 -0.47
N TYR A 104 6.40 -15.30 0.30
CA TYR A 104 7.77 -15.70 0.04
C TYR A 104 7.88 -16.27 -1.37
N ASP A 105 8.89 -15.80 -2.10
CA ASP A 105 9.34 -16.53 -3.26
C ASP A 105 10.02 -17.81 -2.75
N GLN A 106 9.43 -18.97 -3.02
CA GLN A 106 10.01 -20.25 -2.59
C GLN A 106 11.39 -20.48 -3.24
N GLN A 107 11.75 -19.71 -4.26
CA GLN A 107 13.08 -19.73 -4.89
C GLN A 107 14.18 -19.04 -4.06
N GLY A 108 13.83 -18.30 -3.00
CA GLY A 108 14.79 -17.62 -2.12
C GLY A 108 15.36 -18.47 -0.97
N LYS A 109 14.87 -19.71 -0.76
CA LYS A 109 15.33 -20.57 0.35
C LYS A 109 16.77 -21.08 0.22
N HIS A 110 17.46 -20.80 -0.90
CA HIS A 110 18.83 -21.27 -1.16
C HIS A 110 19.96 -20.23 -1.01
N ALA A 111 19.69 -19.02 -0.52
CA ALA A 111 20.70 -17.96 -0.48
C ALA A 111 21.12 -17.46 0.92
N GLN A 112 20.74 -18.16 2.00
CA GLN A 112 21.23 -17.84 3.35
C GLN A 112 21.60 -19.09 4.14
N GLN A 113 22.60 -19.82 3.65
CA GLN A 113 23.54 -20.56 4.49
C GLN A 113 24.93 -20.43 3.89
N VAL A 114 25.59 -19.30 4.17
CA VAL A 114 27.05 -19.21 4.16
C VAL A 114 27.47 -18.25 5.27
N THR A 115 27.74 -18.80 6.44
CA THR A 115 28.99 -18.67 7.21
C THR A 115 28.84 -19.48 8.49
#